data_AF-A0A7W0G9B7-F1
#
_entry.id   AF-A0A7W0G9B7-F1
#
_cell.length_a   1.000
_cell.length_b   1.000
_cell.length_c   1.000
_cell.angle_alpha   90.00
_cell.angle_beta   90.00
_cell.angle_gamma   90.00
#
_symmetry.space_group_name_H-M   'P 1'
#
loop_
_entity.id
_entity.type
_entity.pdbx_description
1 polymer ?
#
loop_
_entity_poly.entity_id
_entity_poly.type
_entity_poly.pdbx_seq_one_letter_code
_entity_poly.pdbx_strand_id
1 'polypeptide(L)'
;SGANTLALFATPKFAIQGYVFANRLGWRPLVFNNAVSSASNIMTLASEGNTNKAVENSVSIAFLKDPTDPKWRTDAAMRLYRSVLAKYARGANAKDVYHVYGMAVAHETARVLKATGKNPTRAALVAQLRKLNDASNPFLLPGIAIKTSGTERFPIEQALLQRWSKGSWQSFGGLWGYRAG
;
A
#
# COMPACT_ATOMS: atom_id res chain seq x y z
N SER A 1 27.40 15.17 -12.32
CA SER A 1 27.00 13.85 -12.85
C SER A 1 25.66 13.99 -13.55
N GLY A 2 25.40 13.24 -14.63
CA GLY A 2 24.17 13.34 -15.45
C GLY A 2 23.03 12.42 -15.01
N ALA A 3 22.92 12.10 -13.72
CA ALA A 3 21.90 11.19 -13.23
C ALA A 3 20.49 11.80 -13.41
N ASN A 4 19.63 11.08 -14.12
CA ASN A 4 18.26 11.49 -14.42
C ASN A 4 17.20 10.71 -13.64
N THR A 5 17.63 9.81 -12.74
CA THR A 5 16.76 8.91 -11.99
C THR A 5 17.15 8.90 -10.51
N LEU A 6 16.15 8.85 -9.63
CA LEU A 6 16.31 8.77 -8.19
C LEU A 6 15.45 7.62 -7.64
N ALA A 7 16.08 6.63 -7.02
CA ALA A 7 15.40 5.55 -6.32
C ALA A 7 15.28 5.90 -4.82
N LEU A 8 14.09 6.29 -4.37
CA LEU A 8 13.77 6.56 -2.97
C LEU A 8 13.24 5.30 -2.29
N PHE A 9 14.15 4.40 -1.93
CA PHE A 9 13.84 3.16 -1.21
C PHE A 9 14.14 3.31 0.28
N ALA A 10 13.48 4.29 0.90
CA ALA A 10 13.63 4.60 2.31
C ALA A 10 12.26 4.55 3.02
N THR A 11 12.26 4.73 4.34
CA THR A 11 11.02 4.91 5.12
C THR A 11 10.50 6.36 4.99
N PRO A 12 9.23 6.63 5.35
CA PRO A 12 8.53 7.85 4.91
C PRO A 12 9.25 9.16 5.19
N LYS A 13 9.83 9.32 6.39
CA LYS A 13 10.57 10.54 6.76
C LYS A 13 11.74 10.81 5.82
N PHE A 14 12.53 9.78 5.51
CA PHE A 14 13.71 9.90 4.66
C PHE A 14 13.35 10.04 3.19
N ALA A 15 12.26 9.41 2.73
CA ALA A 15 11.73 9.62 1.38
C ALA A 15 11.26 11.07 1.19
N ILE A 16 10.51 11.64 2.15
CA ILE A 16 10.12 13.06 2.15
C ILE A 16 11.37 13.94 2.07
N GLN A 17 12.39 13.69 2.91
CA GLN A 17 13.64 14.45 2.87
C GLN A 17 14.33 14.35 1.50
N GLY A 18 14.35 13.17 0.88
CA GLY A 18 14.89 12.96 -0.46
C GLY A 18 14.20 13.84 -1.50
N TYR A 19 12.86 13.90 -1.48
CA TYR A 19 12.09 14.82 -2.33
C TYR A 19 12.40 16.29 -2.05
N VAL A 20 12.44 16.69 -0.78
CA VAL A 20 12.73 18.08 -0.38
C VAL A 20 14.11 18.52 -0.86
N PHE A 21 15.14 17.69 -0.68
CA PHE A 21 16.49 18.02 -1.15
C PHE A 21 16.61 18.02 -2.67
N ALA A 22 16.00 17.06 -3.37
CA ALA A 22 15.94 17.08 -4.83
C ALA A 22 15.29 18.38 -5.35
N ASN A 23 14.20 18.82 -4.71
CA ASN A 23 13.52 20.06 -5.05
C ASN A 23 14.40 21.29 -4.85
N ARG A 24 15.04 21.41 -3.67
CA ARG A 24 15.94 22.52 -3.29
C ARG A 24 17.15 22.64 -4.21
N LEU A 25 17.66 21.51 -4.69
CA LEU A 25 18.77 21.47 -5.65
C LEU A 25 18.35 21.82 -7.08
N GLY A 26 17.06 22.07 -7.34
CA GLY A 26 16.54 22.23 -8.70
C GLY A 26 16.59 20.94 -9.52
N TRP A 27 16.94 19.80 -8.91
CA TRP A 27 17.05 18.52 -9.59
C TRP A 27 15.65 17.96 -9.86
N ARG A 28 15.42 17.48 -11.08
CA ARG A 28 14.13 16.94 -11.55
C ARG A 28 14.30 15.55 -12.15
N PRO A 29 14.72 14.55 -11.36
CA PRO A 29 14.86 13.18 -11.85
C PRO A 29 13.50 12.51 -12.00
N LEU A 30 13.46 11.43 -12.79
CA LEU A 30 12.42 10.42 -12.63
C LEU A 30 12.59 9.76 -11.26
N VAL A 31 11.57 9.82 -10.41
CA VAL A 31 11.63 9.23 -9.08
C VAL A 31 10.90 7.89 -9.05
N PHE A 32 11.58 6.86 -8.56
CA PHE A 32 10.95 5.61 -8.13
C PHE A 32 10.88 5.58 -6.61
N ASN A 33 9.67 5.54 -6.06
CA ASN A 33 9.44 5.51 -4.61
C ASN A 33 8.91 4.13 -4.21
N ASN A 34 9.42 3.57 -3.11
CA ASN A 34 8.96 2.26 -2.65
C ASN A 34 7.50 2.31 -2.17
N ALA A 35 6.83 1.15 -2.12
CA ALA A 35 5.42 1.04 -1.72
C ALA A 35 5.15 1.58 -0.32
N VAL A 36 6.14 1.48 0.58
CA VAL A 36 6.02 1.92 1.97
C VAL A 36 5.91 3.45 2.04
N SER A 37 6.73 4.18 1.28
CA SER A 37 6.78 5.64 1.31
C SER A 37 5.92 6.31 0.23
N SER A 38 5.22 5.54 -0.60
CA SER A 38 4.32 6.07 -1.63
C SER A 38 2.89 6.28 -1.15
N ALA A 39 2.55 5.98 0.11
CA ALA A 39 1.22 6.27 0.66
C ALA A 39 0.80 7.74 0.41
N SER A 40 -0.45 7.99 0.00
CA SER A 40 -0.91 9.32 -0.40
C SER A 40 -0.73 10.40 0.67
N ASN A 41 -0.88 10.07 1.94
CA ASN A 41 -0.59 10.97 3.06
C ASN A 41 0.90 11.37 3.12
N ILE A 42 1.82 10.46 2.79
CA ILE A 42 3.27 10.74 2.74
C ILE A 42 3.61 11.58 1.51
N MET A 43 3.07 11.25 0.34
CA MET A 43 3.27 12.03 -0.88
C MET A 43 2.71 13.45 -0.77
N THR A 44 1.58 13.61 -0.09
CA THR A 44 0.99 14.93 0.21
C THR A 44 1.92 15.77 1.09
N LEU A 45 2.58 15.16 2.08
CA LEU A 45 3.58 15.87 2.89
C LEU A 45 4.83 16.21 2.06
N ALA A 46 5.30 15.28 1.23
CA ALA A 46 6.44 15.49 0.34
C ALA A 46 6.18 16.60 -0.70
N SER A 47 4.92 16.85 -1.08
CA SER A 47 4.58 17.87 -2.07
C SER A 47 4.70 19.30 -1.53
N GLU A 48 4.84 19.49 -0.21
CA GLU A 48 4.93 20.80 0.44
C GLU A 48 3.81 21.76 -0.04
N GLY A 49 2.56 21.26 -0.09
CA GLY A 49 1.43 22.03 -0.60
C GLY A 49 1.51 22.29 -2.12
N ASN A 50 2.01 21.32 -2.89
CA ASN A 50 2.27 21.38 -4.33
C ASN A 50 3.40 22.33 -4.78
N THR A 51 4.17 22.88 -3.84
CA THR A 51 5.35 23.71 -4.13
C THR A 51 6.57 22.86 -4.49
N ASN A 52 6.67 21.65 -3.93
CA ASN A 52 7.71 20.70 -4.30
C ASN A 52 7.36 20.03 -5.63
N LYS A 53 8.08 20.36 -6.70
CA LYS A 53 7.85 19.80 -8.04
C LYS A 53 8.55 18.44 -8.26
N ALA A 54 9.46 18.04 -7.38
CA ALA A 54 10.19 16.78 -7.50
C ALA A 54 9.31 15.55 -7.23
N VAL A 55 8.13 15.72 -6.61
CA VAL A 55 7.18 14.61 -6.40
C VAL A 55 6.40 14.24 -7.66
N GLU A 56 6.23 15.19 -8.60
CA GLU A 56 5.44 14.97 -9.82
C GLU A 56 6.09 13.92 -10.70
N ASN A 57 5.26 13.09 -11.33
CA ASN A 57 5.66 11.94 -12.14
C ASN A 57 6.40 10.83 -11.40
N SER A 58 6.48 10.87 -10.06
CA SER A 58 6.99 9.74 -9.28
C SER A 58 6.24 8.46 -9.63
N VAL A 59 6.97 7.36 -9.75
CA VAL A 59 6.43 6.02 -10.02
C VAL A 59 6.55 5.17 -8.76
N SER A 60 5.50 4.42 -8.46
CA SER A 60 5.50 3.42 -7.40
C SER A 60 4.59 2.25 -7.77
N ILE A 61 4.41 1.33 -6.82
CA ILE A 61 3.46 0.23 -6.90
C ILE A 61 2.35 0.42 -5.86
N ALA A 62 1.16 -0.14 -6.13
CA ALA A 62 0.02 -0.17 -5.22
C ALA A 62 -0.57 -1.57 -5.13
N PHE A 63 -0.99 -1.96 -3.93
CA PHE A 63 -1.72 -3.22 -3.69
C PHE A 63 -2.96 -3.03 -2.80
N LEU A 64 -3.17 -1.83 -2.26
CA LEU A 64 -4.29 -1.46 -1.39
C LEU A 64 -5.24 -0.48 -2.09
N LYS A 65 -6.49 -0.47 -1.65
CA LYS A 65 -7.41 0.63 -1.94
C LYS A 65 -6.96 1.88 -1.19
N ASP A 66 -6.73 2.98 -1.91
CA ASP A 66 -6.37 4.26 -1.31
C ASP A 66 -7.62 4.98 -0.75
N PRO A 67 -7.70 5.33 0.55
CA PRO A 67 -8.84 6.03 1.13
C PRO A 67 -9.05 7.46 0.63
N THR A 68 -8.08 8.03 -0.07
CA THR A 68 -8.16 9.36 -0.69
C THR A 68 -8.66 9.33 -2.13
N ASP A 69 -8.61 8.17 -2.79
CA ASP A 69 -9.07 8.02 -4.17
C ASP A 69 -10.61 8.01 -4.23
N PRO A 70 -11.24 8.97 -4.94
CA PRO A 70 -12.68 9.08 -5.04
C PRO A 70 -13.38 7.82 -5.56
N LYS A 71 -12.68 6.96 -6.33
CA LYS A 71 -13.26 5.73 -6.87
C LYS A 71 -13.71 4.76 -5.77
N TRP A 72 -13.12 4.84 -4.58
CA TRP A 72 -13.49 3.97 -3.44
C TRP A 72 -14.47 4.62 -2.46
N ARG A 73 -15.01 5.80 -2.77
CA ARG A 73 -15.90 6.55 -1.86
C ARG A 73 -17.11 5.71 -1.42
N THR A 74 -17.73 4.99 -2.35
CA THR A 74 -18.95 4.18 -2.11
C THR A 74 -18.66 2.69 -1.88
N ASP A 75 -17.39 2.28 -1.93
CA ASP A 75 -16.97 0.90 -1.76
C ASP A 75 -17.37 0.35 -0.38
N ALA A 76 -17.87 -0.89 -0.34
CA ALA A 76 -18.36 -1.51 0.89
C ALA A 76 -17.24 -1.74 1.92
N ALA A 77 -16.04 -2.13 1.48
CA ALA A 77 -14.88 -2.30 2.35
C ALA A 77 -14.46 -0.96 2.95
N MET A 78 -14.45 0.09 2.14
CA MET A 78 -14.09 1.43 2.61
C MET A 78 -15.14 2.03 3.56
N ARG A 79 -16.42 1.69 3.39
CA ARG A 79 -17.47 2.02 4.38
C ARG A 79 -17.23 1.28 5.71
N LEU A 80 -16.91 -0.01 5.65
CA LEU A 80 -16.56 -0.80 6.84
C LEU A 80 -15.35 -0.21 7.57
N TYR A 81 -14.28 0.09 6.83
CA TYR A 81 -13.09 0.75 7.36
C TYR A 81 -13.41 2.04 8.11
N ARG A 82 -14.18 2.95 7.50
CA ARG A 82 -14.58 4.21 8.15
C ARG A 82 -15.42 3.97 9.40
N SER A 83 -16.33 2.99 9.38
CA SER A 83 -17.14 2.62 10.54
C SER A 83 -16.28 2.10 11.70
N VAL A 84 -15.32 1.21 11.40
CA VAL A 84 -14.39 0.66 12.40
C VAL A 84 -13.52 1.76 13.00
N LEU A 85 -12.94 2.65 12.20
CA LEU A 85 -12.18 3.79 12.71
C LEU A 85 -13.03 4.71 13.58
N ALA A 86 -14.24 5.07 13.14
CA ALA A 86 -15.12 5.95 13.90
C ALA A 86 -15.48 5.36 15.27
N LYS A 87 -15.62 4.03 15.36
CA LYS A 87 -15.94 3.33 16.61
C LYS A 87 -14.74 3.15 17.53
N TYR A 88 -13.59 2.75 17.00
CA TYR A 88 -12.47 2.26 17.81
C TYR A 88 -11.24 3.17 17.83
N ALA A 89 -11.16 4.16 16.95
CA ALA A 89 -10.03 5.08 16.83
C ALA A 89 -10.54 6.51 16.57
N ARG A 90 -11.37 7.03 17.49
CA ARG A 90 -11.94 8.39 17.39
C ARG A 90 -10.81 9.42 17.26
N GLY A 91 -10.89 10.27 16.24
CA GLY A 91 -9.88 11.28 15.93
C GLY A 91 -8.76 10.80 14.99
N ALA A 92 -8.69 9.50 14.67
CA ALA A 92 -7.73 9.02 13.68
C ALA A 92 -8.04 9.57 12.28
N ASN A 93 -6.98 9.85 11.51
CA ASN A 93 -7.12 10.32 10.14
C ASN A 93 -7.64 9.20 9.21
N ALA A 94 -8.90 9.29 8.80
CA ALA A 94 -9.52 8.33 7.88
C ALA A 94 -8.90 8.31 6.48
N LYS A 95 -8.11 9.33 6.11
CA LYS A 95 -7.37 9.41 4.84
C LYS A 95 -5.99 8.75 4.90
N ASP A 96 -5.58 8.22 6.04
CA ASP A 96 -4.29 7.54 6.15
C ASP A 96 -4.34 6.14 5.53
N VAL A 97 -3.49 5.90 4.52
CA VAL A 97 -3.42 4.62 3.81
C VAL A 97 -2.98 3.49 4.75
N TYR A 98 -2.18 3.78 5.78
CA TYR A 98 -1.69 2.76 6.71
C TYR A 98 -2.80 2.18 7.60
N HIS A 99 -3.88 2.92 7.86
CA HIS A 99 -5.03 2.33 8.53
C HIS A 99 -5.76 1.32 7.64
N VAL A 100 -5.81 1.55 6.31
CA VAL A 100 -6.36 0.58 5.36
C VAL A 100 -5.48 -0.66 5.27
N TYR A 101 -4.16 -0.49 5.29
CA TYR A 101 -3.23 -1.61 5.43
C TYR A 101 -3.50 -2.44 6.70
N GLY A 102 -3.71 -1.77 7.84
CA GLY A 102 -4.08 -2.43 9.09
C GLY A 102 -5.38 -3.24 8.98
N MET A 103 -6.40 -2.70 8.30
CA MET A 103 -7.64 -3.43 8.01
C MET A 103 -7.41 -4.66 7.13
N ALA A 104 -6.57 -4.56 6.10
CA ALA A 104 -6.23 -5.68 5.22
C ALA A 104 -5.56 -6.82 6.02
N VAL A 105 -4.59 -6.48 6.87
CA VAL A 105 -3.89 -7.45 7.73
C VAL A 105 -4.83 -8.07 8.76
N ALA A 106 -5.66 -7.25 9.41
CA ALA A 106 -6.64 -7.73 10.41
C ALA A 106 -7.68 -8.66 9.77
N HIS A 107 -8.15 -8.35 8.57
CA HIS A 107 -9.08 -9.19 7.82
C HIS A 107 -8.49 -10.57 7.55
N GLU A 108 -7.27 -10.63 7.03
CA GLU A 108 -6.60 -11.90 6.74
C GLU A 108 -6.34 -12.68 8.03
N THR A 109 -5.87 -12.00 9.07
CA THR A 109 -5.61 -12.63 10.38
C THR A 109 -6.88 -13.26 10.94
N ALA A 110 -8.01 -12.56 10.91
CA ALA A 110 -9.29 -13.07 11.38
C ALA A 110 -9.77 -14.28 10.55
N ARG A 111 -9.57 -14.26 9.23
CA ARG A 111 -9.88 -15.38 8.34
C ARG A 111 -9.04 -16.62 8.67
N VAL A 112 -7.72 -16.46 8.79
CA VAL A 112 -6.80 -17.57 9.10
C VAL A 112 -7.10 -18.17 10.48
N LEU A 113 -7.37 -17.34 11.48
CA LEU A 113 -7.74 -17.82 12.82
C LEU A 113 -9.04 -18.63 12.78
N LYS A 114 -10.08 -18.17 12.06
CA LYS A 114 -11.32 -18.93 11.86
C LYS A 114 -11.07 -20.27 11.16
N ALA A 115 -10.23 -20.29 10.13
CA ALA A 115 -9.86 -21.51 9.39
C ALA A 115 -9.02 -22.50 10.22
N THR A 116 -8.38 -22.04 11.30
CA THR A 116 -7.59 -22.90 12.20
C THR A 116 -8.51 -23.73 13.12
N GLY A 117 -9.76 -23.32 13.32
CA GLY A 117 -10.75 -24.05 14.13
C GLY A 117 -10.85 -23.57 15.58
N LYS A 118 -11.69 -24.25 16.38
CA LYS A 118 -12.08 -23.81 17.73
C LYS A 118 -10.95 -23.76 18.77
N ASN A 119 -9.90 -24.56 18.59
CA ASN A 119 -8.76 -24.67 19.50
C ASN A 119 -7.45 -24.39 18.75
N PRO A 120 -7.15 -23.12 18.45
CA PRO A 120 -5.98 -22.78 17.64
C PRO A 120 -4.70 -23.12 18.39
N THR A 121 -3.87 -23.96 17.77
CA THR A 121 -2.48 -24.18 18.21
C THR A 121 -1.53 -23.47 17.25
N ARG A 122 -0.34 -23.12 17.72
CA ARG A 122 0.71 -22.55 16.85
C ARG A 122 0.98 -23.45 15.63
N ALA A 123 1.04 -24.77 15.84
CA ALA A 123 1.28 -25.73 14.77
C ALA A 123 0.16 -25.70 13.72
N ALA A 124 -1.11 -25.71 14.15
CA ALA A 124 -2.25 -25.62 13.25
C ALA A 124 -2.29 -24.29 12.50
N LEU A 125 -2.00 -23.17 13.19
CA LEU A 125 -1.94 -21.84 12.59
C LEU A 125 -0.86 -21.76 11.50
N VAL A 126 0.37 -22.18 11.81
CA VAL A 126 1.47 -22.19 10.85
C VAL A 126 1.17 -23.10 9.66
N ALA A 127 0.47 -24.22 9.88
CA ALA A 127 0.03 -25.09 8.79
C ALA A 127 -0.98 -24.40 7.85
N GLN A 128 -1.85 -23.52 8.35
CA GLN A 128 -2.73 -22.70 7.51
C GLN A 128 -1.96 -21.61 6.77
N LEU A 129 -1.05 -20.91 7.45
CA LEU A 129 -0.23 -19.84 6.88
C LEU A 129 0.70 -20.30 5.74
N ARG A 130 0.94 -21.60 5.60
CA ARG A 130 1.76 -22.20 4.51
C ARG A 130 0.94 -22.67 3.31
N LYS A 131 -0.35 -22.39 3.26
CA LYS A 131 -1.24 -22.79 2.16
C LYS A 131 -2.34 -21.75 1.90
N LEU A 132 -2.03 -20.48 2.14
CA LEU A 132 -3.01 -19.42 1.90
C LEU A 132 -3.31 -19.35 0.40
N ASN A 133 -4.58 -19.14 0.11
CA ASN A 133 -5.09 -18.81 -1.21
C ASN A 133 -6.39 -18.04 -1.02
N ASP A 134 -6.26 -16.73 -0.81
CA ASP A 134 -7.37 -15.83 -0.55
C ASP A 134 -7.42 -14.66 -1.54
N ALA A 135 -8.44 -14.65 -2.40
CA ALA A 135 -8.74 -13.53 -3.30
C ALA A 135 -9.87 -12.63 -2.78
N SER A 136 -10.32 -12.83 -1.53
CA SER A 136 -11.49 -12.16 -0.96
C SER A 136 -11.18 -10.96 -0.07
N ASN A 137 -9.90 -10.68 0.24
CA ASN A 137 -9.52 -9.57 1.09
C ASN A 137 -9.97 -8.23 0.47
N PRO A 138 -10.99 -7.56 1.04
CA PRO A 138 -11.72 -6.52 0.33
C PRO A 138 -11.00 -5.17 0.35
N PHE A 139 -9.88 -5.06 1.08
CA PHE A 139 -9.05 -3.86 1.19
C PHE A 139 -7.92 -3.83 0.16
N LEU A 140 -7.65 -4.96 -0.48
CA LEU A 140 -6.71 -5.04 -1.59
C LEU A 140 -7.32 -4.52 -2.89
N LEU A 141 -6.47 -4.21 -3.86
CA LEU A 141 -6.93 -3.88 -5.21
C LEU A 141 -7.55 -5.11 -5.90
N PRO A 142 -8.55 -4.93 -6.78
CA PRO A 142 -9.16 -6.03 -7.51
C PRO A 142 -8.12 -6.88 -8.26
N GLY A 143 -8.25 -8.20 -8.18
CA GLY A 143 -7.37 -9.17 -8.83
C GLY A 143 -6.15 -9.61 -8.01
N ILE A 144 -5.89 -8.98 -6.86
CA ILE A 144 -4.83 -9.41 -5.94
C ILE A 144 -5.34 -10.53 -5.04
N ALA A 145 -4.54 -11.59 -4.91
CA ALA A 145 -4.77 -12.68 -3.98
C ALA A 145 -3.61 -12.81 -2.99
N ILE A 146 -3.96 -13.09 -1.74
CA ILE A 146 -3.02 -13.50 -0.70
C ILE A 146 -2.75 -14.99 -0.87
N LYS A 147 -1.51 -15.34 -1.21
CA LYS A 147 -1.13 -16.72 -1.49
C LYS A 147 0.19 -17.07 -0.83
N THR A 148 0.28 -18.24 -0.21
CA THR A 148 1.53 -18.77 0.36
C THR A 148 1.61 -20.28 0.11
N SER A 149 2.81 -20.83 0.18
CA SER A 149 3.09 -22.26 0.05
C SER A 149 4.08 -22.73 1.13
N GLY A 150 4.48 -24.00 1.07
CA GLY A 150 5.54 -24.53 1.93
C GLY A 150 6.90 -23.86 1.68
N THR A 151 7.14 -23.40 0.46
CA THR A 151 8.39 -22.80 -0.02
C THR A 151 8.32 -21.28 -0.15
N GLU A 152 7.14 -20.71 -0.38
CA GLU A 152 6.92 -19.27 -0.54
C GLU A 152 6.06 -18.70 0.59
N ARG A 153 6.59 -17.72 1.32
CA ARG A 153 5.95 -17.15 2.52
C ARG A 153 5.58 -15.67 2.35
N PHE A 154 5.89 -15.06 1.22
CA PHE A 154 5.51 -13.70 0.89
C PHE A 154 4.06 -13.69 0.38
N PRO A 155 3.10 -13.11 1.12
CA PRO A 155 1.69 -13.33 0.87
C PRO A 155 1.16 -12.61 -0.37
N ILE A 156 1.75 -11.47 -0.74
CA ILE A 156 1.29 -10.65 -1.88
C ILE A 156 2.50 -10.34 -2.75
N GLU A 157 2.48 -10.88 -3.97
CA GLU A 157 3.51 -10.62 -4.99
C GLU A 157 2.90 -9.97 -6.23
N GLN A 158 1.73 -9.35 -6.07
CA GLN A 158 0.98 -8.68 -7.11
C GLN A 158 0.81 -7.20 -6.78
N ALA A 159 0.90 -6.34 -7.79
CA ALA A 159 0.68 -4.91 -7.63
C ALA A 159 0.29 -4.23 -8.95
N LEU A 160 -0.34 -3.06 -8.85
CA LEU A 160 -0.48 -2.11 -9.97
C LEU A 160 0.70 -1.14 -9.95
N LEU A 161 1.16 -0.70 -11.11
CA LEU A 161 1.99 0.50 -11.19
C LEU A 161 1.12 1.74 -10.98
N GLN A 162 1.68 2.78 -10.38
CA GLN A 162 1.01 4.06 -10.19
C GLN A 162 1.97 5.24 -10.39
N ARG A 163 1.43 6.36 -10.89
CA ARG A 163 2.14 7.62 -11.09
C ARG A 163 1.50 8.74 -10.29
N TRP A 164 2.31 9.52 -9.58
CA TRP A 164 1.84 10.68 -8.85
C TRP A 164 1.65 11.85 -9.81
N SER A 165 0.45 12.41 -9.84
CA SER A 165 0.13 13.59 -10.65
C SER A 165 -0.93 14.43 -9.98
N LYS A 166 -0.69 15.74 -9.91
CA LYS A 166 -1.69 16.73 -9.43
C LYS A 166 -2.29 16.36 -8.06
N GLY A 167 -1.46 15.87 -7.14
CA GLY A 167 -1.88 15.55 -5.77
C GLY A 167 -2.58 14.20 -5.59
N SER A 168 -2.54 13.30 -6.59
CA SER A 168 -3.13 11.96 -6.48
C SER A 168 -2.33 10.91 -7.24
N TRP A 169 -2.50 9.64 -6.86
CA TRP A 169 -1.97 8.51 -7.61
C TRP A 169 -2.92 8.09 -8.74
N GLN A 170 -2.35 7.84 -9.92
CA GLN A 170 -3.05 7.29 -11.08
C GLN A 170 -2.42 5.95 -11.46
N SER A 171 -3.20 4.87 -11.40
CA SER A 171 -2.72 3.52 -11.75
C SER A 171 -2.57 3.33 -13.27
N PHE A 172 -1.60 2.54 -13.70
CA PHE A 172 -1.38 2.23 -15.12
C PHE A 172 -0.73 0.85 -15.30
N GLY A 173 -0.70 0.35 -16.54
CA GLY A 173 0.04 -0.87 -16.90
C GLY A 173 -0.58 -2.20 -16.43
N GLY A 174 -1.82 -2.20 -15.92
CA GLY A 174 -2.51 -3.41 -15.48
C GLY A 174 -1.93 -4.04 -14.21
N LEU A 175 -2.39 -5.26 -13.89
CA LEU A 175 -1.93 -6.03 -12.74
C LEU A 175 -0.64 -6.79 -13.06
N TRP A 176 0.41 -6.47 -12.33
CA TRP A 176 1.69 -7.16 -12.37
C TRP A 176 1.72 -8.21 -11.27
N GLY A 177 2.38 -9.34 -11.54
CA GLY A 177 2.59 -10.40 -10.56
C GLY A 177 3.91 -11.10 -10.83
N TYR A 178 4.63 -11.42 -9.77
CA TYR A 178 5.76 -12.33 -9.79
C TYR A 178 5.48 -13.50 -8.84
N ARG A 179 5.90 -14.70 -9.20
CA ARG A 179 5.88 -15.88 -8.34
C ARG A 179 7.17 -16.60 -8.64
N ALA A 180 8.09 -16.68 -7.68
CA ALA A 180 9.17 -17.65 -7.80
C ALA A 180 8.52 -19.05 -7.79
N GLY A 181 8.77 -19.83 -8.84
CA GLY A 181 8.27 -21.20 -8.98
C GLY A 181 8.82 -22.13 -7.90
#